data_AF-A0AAW0CXS1-F1
#
_entry.id   AF-A0AAW0CXS1-F1
#
_cell.length_a   1.000
_cell.length_b   1.000
_cell.length_c   1.000
_cell.angle_alpha   90.00
_cell.angle_beta   90.00
_cell.angle_gamma   90.00
#
_symmetry.space_group_name_H-M   'P 1'
#
loop_
_entity.id
_entity.type
_entity.pdbx_description
1 polymer ?
#
loop_
_entity_poly.entity_id
_entity_poly.type
_entity_poly.pdbx_seq_one_letter_code
_entity_poly.pdbx_strand_id
1 'polypeptide(L)'
;MSNLSILRTYAQKPPSEFPSSVLFTHTERTLTIYDAYPKSTFHFLILPRVQSESEITLKDLHSLKTLLKCDKSHAKEVIDALAKDAEDVKKEIESEMVKRYGFKWQVVGAIVAALVFSSTFRPIWTGFHASPSMHHLHLHVLSADLCSEKLKHKKHYNSFHPKLGFFLHLEDVLGWFEAEPSYFTQMAKLDEKKYESLLKEGLTCFHCDKEMKNIPTLKEHLQSEWDAQASKAKAREERKRKAEERKKDTDSDDVETATDEHQDKKQKS
;
A
#
# COMPACT_ATOMS: atom_id res chain seq x y z
N MET A 1 7.10 22.96 -19.66
CA MET A 1 7.13 22.79 -18.19
C MET A 1 8.06 21.64 -17.87
N SER A 2 8.88 21.74 -16.83
CA SER A 2 9.66 20.60 -16.34
C SER A 2 8.70 19.44 -16.02
N ASN A 3 8.94 18.24 -16.57
CA ASN A 3 8.12 17.05 -16.27
C ASN A 3 8.08 16.72 -14.77
N LEU A 4 9.00 17.27 -13.97
CA LEU A 4 9.10 17.01 -12.54
C LEU A 4 7.97 17.67 -11.73
N SER A 5 7.32 18.74 -12.23
CA SER A 5 6.31 19.48 -11.48
C SER A 5 4.86 19.14 -11.83
N ILE A 6 4.62 18.07 -12.61
CA ILE A 6 3.27 17.74 -13.08
C ILE A 6 2.31 17.45 -11.92
N LEU A 7 2.78 16.79 -10.86
CA LEU A 7 1.96 16.51 -9.67
C LEU A 7 1.54 17.78 -8.94
N ARG A 8 2.41 18.80 -8.90
CA ARG A 8 2.08 20.12 -8.37
C ARG A 8 0.99 20.80 -9.18
N THR A 9 0.99 20.65 -10.51
CA THR A 9 -0.09 21.15 -11.36
C THR A 9 -1.41 20.43 -11.04
N TYR A 10 -1.36 19.11 -10.84
CA TYR A 10 -2.54 18.36 -10.45
C TYR A 10 -3.10 18.82 -9.10
N ALA A 11 -2.26 19.01 -8.10
CA ALA A 11 -2.68 19.44 -6.76
C ALA A 11 -3.40 20.79 -6.69
N GLN A 12 -3.21 21.65 -7.70
CA GLN A 12 -3.86 22.96 -7.81
C GLN A 12 -5.10 22.94 -8.71
N LYS A 13 -5.29 21.90 -9.51
CA LYS A 13 -6.37 21.80 -10.48
C LYS A 13 -7.67 21.36 -9.78
N PRO A 14 -8.84 21.92 -10.15
CA PRO A 14 -10.13 21.42 -9.66
C PRO A 14 -10.34 19.94 -10.04
N PRO A 15 -10.83 19.09 -9.13
CA PRO A 15 -11.05 17.66 -9.40
C PRO A 15 -11.96 17.38 -10.59
N SER A 16 -12.95 18.25 -10.83
CA SER A 16 -13.90 18.15 -11.96
C SER A 16 -13.25 18.27 -13.34
N GLU A 17 -12.03 18.79 -13.44
CA GLU A 17 -11.32 18.96 -14.70
C GLU A 17 -10.39 17.79 -15.04
N PHE A 18 -10.35 16.75 -14.21
CA PHE A 18 -9.53 15.57 -14.48
C PHE A 18 -10.28 14.53 -15.31
N PRO A 19 -9.59 13.86 -16.26
CA PRO A 19 -10.14 12.67 -16.88
C PRO A 19 -10.19 11.51 -15.86
N SER A 20 -11.18 10.64 -16.00
CA SER A 20 -11.35 9.44 -15.17
C SER A 20 -10.19 8.44 -15.27
N SER A 21 -9.37 8.54 -16.31
CA SER A 21 -8.14 7.75 -16.47
C SER A 21 -6.99 8.21 -15.58
N VAL A 22 -7.09 9.42 -15.00
CA VAL A 22 -6.06 9.99 -14.12
C VAL A 22 -6.56 10.06 -12.68
N LEU A 23 -7.75 10.61 -12.46
CA LEU A 23 -8.32 10.78 -11.13
C LEU A 23 -9.08 9.52 -10.69
N PHE A 24 -8.71 8.97 -9.55
CA PHE A 24 -9.42 7.85 -8.92
C PHE A 24 -10.50 8.37 -7.96
N THR A 25 -10.11 9.19 -6.99
CA THR A 25 -11.02 9.84 -6.05
C THR A 25 -10.40 11.11 -5.47
N HIS A 26 -11.18 11.93 -4.78
CA HIS A 26 -10.67 13.11 -4.11
C HIS A 26 -11.46 13.47 -2.84
N THR A 27 -10.83 14.22 -1.97
CA THR A 27 -11.47 14.93 -0.86
C THR A 27 -11.22 16.43 -1.00
N GLU A 28 -11.64 17.23 -0.02
CA GLU A 28 -11.26 18.65 0.07
C GLU A 28 -9.75 18.83 0.32
N ARG A 29 -9.09 17.84 0.95
CA ARG A 29 -7.68 17.90 1.36
C ARG A 29 -6.73 17.17 0.42
N THR A 30 -7.21 16.20 -0.35
CA THR A 30 -6.36 15.29 -1.12
C THR A 30 -6.92 14.96 -2.50
N LEU A 31 -6.03 14.53 -3.39
CA LEU A 31 -6.33 13.92 -4.68
C LEU A 31 -5.66 12.56 -4.75
N THR A 32 -6.44 11.51 -5.03
CA THR A 32 -5.90 10.18 -5.33
C THR A 32 -5.93 9.96 -6.84
N ILE A 33 -4.75 9.71 -7.42
CA ILE A 33 -4.58 9.50 -8.85
C ILE A 33 -3.97 8.13 -9.14
N TYR A 34 -4.18 7.62 -10.35
CA TYR A 34 -3.44 6.49 -10.88
C TYR A 34 -2.00 6.89 -11.20
N ASP A 35 -1.00 6.10 -10.79
CA ASP A 35 0.37 6.31 -11.25
C ASP A 35 0.44 6.00 -12.75
N ALA A 36 0.93 6.94 -13.57
CA ALA A 36 1.04 6.76 -15.02
C ALA A 36 2.10 5.71 -15.43
N TYR A 37 3.01 5.37 -14.51
CA TYR A 37 4.09 4.42 -14.67
C TYR A 37 4.09 3.41 -13.50
N PRO A 38 3.00 2.66 -13.27
CA PRO A 38 2.83 1.87 -12.06
C PRO A 38 3.96 0.86 -11.89
N LYS A 39 4.52 0.71 -10.69
CA LYS A 39 5.61 -0.26 -10.40
C LYS A 39 5.12 -1.62 -9.91
N SER A 40 3.83 -1.73 -9.62
CA SER A 40 3.12 -2.95 -9.22
C SER A 40 1.79 -3.04 -9.97
N THR A 41 1.08 -4.14 -9.79
CA THR A 41 -0.26 -4.36 -10.37
C THR A 41 -1.24 -3.24 -10.03
N PHE A 42 -1.28 -2.79 -8.77
CA PHE A 42 -1.98 -1.58 -8.36
C PHE A 42 -0.97 -0.56 -7.83
N HIS A 43 -1.06 0.67 -8.32
CA HIS A 43 -0.19 1.76 -7.89
C HIS A 43 -0.90 3.10 -8.03
N PHE A 44 -1.13 3.74 -6.90
CA PHE A 44 -1.78 5.03 -6.78
C PHE A 44 -0.84 6.03 -6.10
N LEU A 45 -1.08 7.30 -6.37
CA LEU A 45 -0.45 8.41 -5.67
C LEU A 45 -1.54 9.23 -4.98
N ILE A 46 -1.37 9.50 -3.69
CA ILE A 46 -2.23 10.44 -2.95
C ILE A 46 -1.45 11.74 -2.76
N LEU A 47 -2.01 12.83 -3.28
CA LEU A 47 -1.42 14.17 -3.29
C LEU A 47 -2.20 15.06 -2.32
N PRO A 48 -1.54 15.80 -1.41
CA PRO A 48 -2.21 16.86 -0.68
C PRO A 48 -2.57 18.00 -1.64
N ARG A 49 -3.77 18.55 -1.48
CA ARG A 49 -4.25 19.72 -2.23
C ARG A 49 -3.78 20.99 -1.56
N VAL A 50 -3.68 22.06 -2.33
CA VAL A 50 -3.44 23.40 -1.78
C VAL A 50 -4.77 23.98 -1.35
N GLN A 51 -4.91 24.26 -0.06
CA GLN A 51 -6.09 24.94 0.47
C GLN A 51 -5.78 26.42 0.66
N SER A 52 -6.67 27.29 0.22
CA SER A 52 -6.46 28.75 0.27
C SER A 52 -6.35 29.30 1.70
N GLU A 53 -6.92 28.59 2.67
CA GLU A 53 -6.98 28.98 4.08
C GLU A 53 -5.97 28.24 4.97
N SER A 54 -5.18 27.33 4.39
CA SER A 54 -4.18 26.58 5.16
C SER A 54 -2.89 27.40 5.34
N GLU A 55 -2.27 27.31 6.52
CA GLU A 55 -0.93 27.85 6.76
C GLU A 55 0.17 27.15 5.94
N ILE A 56 -0.14 25.98 5.37
CA ILE A 56 0.79 25.22 4.54
C ILE A 56 0.80 25.75 3.11
N THR A 57 1.98 26.15 2.66
CA THR A 57 2.18 26.67 1.31
C THR A 57 2.55 25.58 0.30
N LEU A 58 2.48 25.94 -0.98
CA LEU A 58 2.99 25.11 -2.08
C LEU A 58 4.48 24.73 -1.96
N LYS A 59 5.28 25.54 -1.25
CA LYS A 59 6.70 25.25 -1.02
C LYS A 59 6.87 24.17 0.04
N ASP A 60 6.04 24.18 1.06
CA ASP A 60 6.04 23.20 2.15
C ASP A 60 5.65 21.82 1.63
N LEU A 61 4.69 21.77 0.70
CA LEU A 61 4.27 20.55 0.01
C LEU A 61 5.24 20.09 -1.09
N HIS A 62 6.46 20.62 -1.20
CA HIS A 62 7.40 20.20 -2.25
C HIS A 62 7.84 18.73 -2.12
N SER A 63 8.12 18.26 -0.90
CA SER A 63 8.47 16.88 -0.56
C SER A 63 8.20 16.59 0.92
N LEU A 64 8.36 15.33 1.35
CA LEU A 64 8.22 14.98 2.77
C LEU A 64 9.22 15.75 3.64
N LYS A 65 10.45 15.93 3.15
CA LYS A 65 11.50 16.70 3.83
C LYS A 65 11.14 18.16 4.05
N THR A 66 10.47 18.80 3.10
CA THR A 66 10.06 20.20 3.27
C THR A 66 8.90 20.30 4.24
N LEU A 67 7.93 19.39 4.16
CA LEU A 67 6.80 19.35 5.07
C LEU A 67 7.23 19.14 6.53
N LEU A 68 8.17 18.21 6.78
CA LEU A 68 8.66 17.91 8.13
C LEU A 68 9.49 19.04 8.77
N LYS A 69 9.84 20.09 8.02
CA LYS A 69 10.51 21.29 8.55
C LYS A 69 9.53 22.37 8.99
N CYS A 70 8.26 22.25 8.62
CA CYS A 70 7.20 23.15 9.03
C CYS A 70 6.82 22.90 10.50
N ASP A 71 5.81 23.62 10.97
CA ASP A 71 5.21 23.32 12.27
C ASP A 71 4.77 21.85 12.34
N LYS A 72 5.08 21.21 13.48
CA LYS A 72 4.87 19.77 13.68
C LYS A 72 3.38 19.40 13.63
N SER A 73 2.50 20.26 14.14
CA SER A 73 1.05 20.03 14.14
C SER A 73 0.51 20.08 12.71
N HIS A 74 0.82 21.15 11.97
CA HIS A 74 0.37 21.30 10.59
C HIS A 74 0.91 20.19 9.68
N ALA A 75 2.19 19.82 9.85
CA ALA A 75 2.77 18.70 9.11
C ALA A 75 2.05 17.38 9.43
N LYS A 76 1.71 17.13 10.69
CA LYS A 76 0.97 15.94 11.12
C LYS A 76 -0.42 15.89 10.51
N GLU A 77 -1.14 17.01 10.48
CA GLU A 77 -2.48 17.09 9.87
C GLU A 77 -2.49 16.68 8.39
N VAL A 78 -1.47 17.08 7.63
CA VAL A 78 -1.33 16.67 6.23
C VAL A 78 -1.07 15.16 6.13
N ILE A 79 -0.16 14.62 6.94
CA ILE A 79 0.15 13.19 6.93
C ILE A 79 -1.06 12.36 7.38
N ASP A 80 -1.81 12.81 8.38
CA ASP A 80 -3.04 12.15 8.84
C ASP A 80 -4.13 12.15 7.76
N ALA A 81 -4.29 13.24 7.02
CA ALA A 81 -5.21 13.30 5.88
C ALA A 81 -4.82 12.29 4.78
N LEU A 82 -3.52 12.24 4.41
CA LEU A 82 -3.00 11.25 3.45
C LEU A 82 -3.19 9.82 3.96
N ALA A 83 -2.98 9.58 5.26
CA ALA A 83 -3.12 8.27 5.88
C ALA A 83 -4.57 7.77 5.87
N LYS A 84 -5.53 8.65 6.15
CA LYS A 84 -6.95 8.34 6.08
C LYS A 84 -7.35 7.89 4.68
N ASP A 85 -7.00 8.65 3.66
CA ASP A 85 -7.37 8.32 2.28
C ASP A 85 -6.61 7.09 1.76
N ALA A 86 -5.38 6.85 2.26
CA ALA A 86 -4.65 5.63 1.97
C ALA A 86 -5.36 4.38 2.49
N GLU A 87 -6.03 4.46 3.64
CA GLU A 87 -6.80 3.34 4.18
C GLU A 87 -8.02 3.02 3.29
N ASP A 88 -8.68 4.04 2.76
CA ASP A 88 -9.80 3.83 1.83
C ASP A 88 -9.32 3.26 0.49
N VAL A 89 -8.19 3.74 -0.03
CA VAL A 89 -7.56 3.16 -1.24
C VAL A 89 -7.13 1.70 -1.00
N LYS A 90 -6.61 1.36 0.18
CA LYS A 90 -6.28 -0.04 0.52
C LYS A 90 -7.51 -0.94 0.41
N LYS A 91 -8.66 -0.52 0.96
CA LYS A 91 -9.92 -1.29 0.88
C LYS A 91 -10.37 -1.47 -0.57
N GLU A 92 -10.28 -0.43 -1.39
CA GLU A 92 -10.63 -0.50 -2.81
C GLU A 92 -9.71 -1.45 -3.57
N ILE A 93 -8.40 -1.40 -3.32
CA ILE A 93 -7.44 -2.35 -3.90
C ILE A 93 -7.81 -3.78 -3.49
N GLU A 94 -8.08 -4.04 -2.21
CA GLU A 94 -8.46 -5.38 -1.74
C GLU A 94 -9.76 -5.88 -2.37
N SER A 95 -10.74 -5.00 -2.54
CA SER A 95 -12.00 -5.30 -3.24
C SER A 95 -11.72 -5.71 -4.68
N GLU A 96 -10.87 -4.95 -5.38
CA GLU A 96 -10.48 -5.24 -6.76
C GLU A 96 -9.61 -6.49 -6.88
N MET A 97 -8.78 -6.80 -5.88
CA MET A 97 -8.02 -8.05 -5.80
C MET A 97 -8.97 -9.25 -5.78
N VAL A 98 -9.98 -9.23 -4.91
CA VAL A 98 -10.98 -10.30 -4.82
C VAL A 98 -11.76 -10.40 -6.13
N LYS A 99 -12.20 -9.28 -6.68
CA LYS A 99 -12.99 -9.24 -7.91
C LYS A 99 -12.22 -9.78 -9.13
N ARG A 100 -10.95 -9.41 -9.30
CA ARG A 100 -10.13 -9.82 -10.45
C ARG A 100 -9.48 -11.19 -10.30
N TYR A 101 -9.03 -11.52 -9.09
CA TYR A 101 -8.18 -12.70 -8.86
C TYR A 101 -8.84 -13.78 -7.99
N GLY A 102 -9.95 -13.47 -7.33
CA GLY A 102 -10.69 -14.40 -6.45
C GLY A 102 -10.09 -14.55 -5.05
N PHE A 103 -9.05 -13.79 -4.71
CA PHE A 103 -8.41 -13.82 -3.40
C PHE A 103 -7.77 -12.47 -3.07
N LYS A 104 -7.58 -12.18 -1.79
CA LYS A 104 -6.73 -11.07 -1.33
C LYS A 104 -5.30 -11.55 -1.20
N TRP A 105 -4.33 -10.72 -1.54
CA TRP A 105 -2.93 -11.11 -1.34
C TRP A 105 -2.66 -11.25 0.14
N GLN A 106 -2.01 -12.36 0.48
CA GLN A 106 -1.73 -12.68 1.86
C GLN A 106 -0.25 -12.55 2.11
N VAL A 107 0.05 -12.15 3.34
CA VAL A 107 1.39 -12.21 3.89
C VAL A 107 1.83 -13.67 3.94
N VAL A 108 2.89 -14.00 3.20
CA VAL A 108 3.57 -15.29 3.39
C VAL A 108 4.17 -15.27 4.80
N GLY A 109 3.65 -16.11 5.71
CA GLY A 109 4.12 -16.16 7.11
C GLY A 109 3.20 -15.45 8.12
N ALA A 110 1.88 -15.56 7.98
CA ALA A 110 0.88 -14.99 8.90
C ALA A 110 1.12 -15.27 10.40
N ILE A 111 1.83 -16.36 10.75
CA ILE A 111 2.20 -16.66 12.15
C ILE A 111 3.31 -15.74 12.66
N VAL A 112 4.26 -15.31 11.81
CA VAL A 112 5.37 -14.44 12.19
C VAL A 112 4.98 -12.97 12.09
N ALA A 113 4.17 -12.58 11.10
CA ALA A 113 3.70 -11.20 10.92
C ALA A 113 2.73 -10.71 12.01
N ALA A 114 2.01 -11.61 12.69
CA ALA A 114 1.21 -11.26 13.86
C ALA A 114 2.08 -10.99 15.11
N LEU A 115 3.27 -11.60 15.18
CA LEU A 115 4.22 -11.46 16.30
C LEU A 115 5.23 -10.34 16.07
N VAL A 116 5.51 -10.00 14.82
CA VAL A 116 6.42 -8.93 14.42
C VAL A 116 5.58 -7.90 13.66
N PHE A 117 5.24 -6.79 14.30
CA PHE A 117 4.55 -5.63 13.72
C PHE A 117 5.43 -4.92 12.67
N SER A 118 5.90 -5.67 11.67
CA SER A 118 6.82 -5.19 10.65
C SER A 118 6.01 -4.69 9.46
N SER A 119 6.13 -3.40 9.16
CA SER A 119 5.59 -2.73 7.98
C SER A 119 6.00 -3.40 6.65
N THR A 120 7.10 -4.17 6.66
CA THR A 120 7.66 -4.83 5.47
C THR A 120 6.85 -6.03 4.96
N PHE A 121 5.94 -6.58 5.75
CA PHE A 121 5.21 -7.81 5.43
C PHE A 121 3.74 -7.57 5.04
N ARG A 122 3.34 -6.37 4.61
CA ARG A 122 1.94 -6.09 4.21
C ARG A 122 1.70 -6.36 2.71
N PRO A 123 0.47 -6.76 2.30
CA PRO A 123 0.13 -6.99 0.89
C PRO A 123 -0.02 -5.69 0.09
N ILE A 124 -0.30 -4.58 0.78
CA ILE A 124 -0.38 -3.24 0.22
C ILE A 124 0.56 -2.36 1.02
N TRP A 125 1.49 -1.73 0.32
CA TRP A 125 2.46 -0.82 0.88
C TRP A 125 1.99 0.61 0.76
N THR A 126 2.22 1.37 1.82
CA THR A 126 1.99 2.80 1.86
C THR A 126 3.21 3.51 2.38
N GLY A 127 3.68 4.51 1.65
CA GLY A 127 4.91 5.21 2.03
C GLY A 127 5.39 6.25 1.04
N PHE A 128 6.47 6.90 1.42
CA PHE A 128 7.11 7.98 0.68
C PHE A 128 8.49 7.55 0.20
N HIS A 129 8.94 8.09 -0.92
CA HIS A 129 10.36 8.04 -1.26
C HIS A 129 11.13 9.06 -0.41
N ALA A 130 12.22 8.62 0.21
CA ALA A 130 13.10 9.51 0.98
C ALA A 130 13.72 10.63 0.13
N SER A 131 14.00 10.35 -1.15
CA SER A 131 14.34 11.34 -2.17
C SER A 131 13.36 11.19 -3.35
N PRO A 132 12.34 12.06 -3.48
CA PRO A 132 11.29 11.89 -4.48
C PRO A 132 11.77 12.28 -5.89
N SER A 133 11.30 11.54 -6.90
CA SER A 133 11.62 11.81 -8.31
C SER A 133 10.76 12.90 -8.96
N MET A 134 9.66 13.29 -8.32
CA MET A 134 8.75 14.34 -8.77
C MET A 134 8.57 15.36 -7.65
N HIS A 135 8.41 16.63 -8.02
CA HIS A 135 8.05 17.70 -7.09
C HIS A 135 6.57 17.60 -6.76
N HIS A 136 6.25 18.00 -5.52
CA HIS A 136 4.98 17.82 -4.83
C HIS A 136 4.96 16.52 -4.03
N LEU A 137 4.62 16.63 -2.74
CA LEU A 137 4.46 15.51 -1.83
C LEU A 137 3.45 14.52 -2.41
N HIS A 138 3.82 13.23 -2.39
CA HIS A 138 2.94 12.16 -2.85
C HIS A 138 3.19 10.92 -2.01
N LEU A 139 2.11 10.39 -1.45
CA LEU A 139 2.10 9.10 -0.78
C LEU A 139 1.86 8.03 -1.83
N HIS A 140 2.77 7.06 -1.93
CA HIS A 140 2.54 5.87 -2.75
C HIS A 140 1.60 4.92 -2.01
N VAL A 141 0.57 4.44 -2.71
CA VAL A 141 -0.24 3.30 -2.27
C VAL A 141 -0.14 2.25 -3.37
N LEU A 142 0.65 1.22 -3.12
CA LEU A 142 0.97 0.22 -4.12
C LEU A 142 0.91 -1.18 -3.55
N SER A 143 0.72 -2.10 -4.44
CA SER A 143 0.52 -3.49 -4.13
C SER A 143 1.89 -4.21 -4.10
N ALA A 144 2.07 -5.19 -3.21
CA ALA A 144 3.39 -5.71 -2.86
C ALA A 144 4.07 -6.59 -3.93
N ASP A 145 3.44 -6.82 -5.08
CA ASP A 145 3.93 -7.73 -6.13
C ASP A 145 5.12 -7.18 -6.94
N LEU A 146 5.23 -5.86 -7.10
CA LEU A 146 6.16 -5.19 -8.03
C LEU A 146 6.21 -5.83 -9.44
N CYS A 147 5.12 -6.46 -9.88
CA CYS A 147 4.98 -7.11 -11.16
C CYS A 147 4.41 -6.12 -12.19
N SER A 148 5.29 -5.32 -12.79
CA SER A 148 4.89 -4.34 -13.80
C SER A 148 5.86 -4.25 -14.98
N GLU A 149 5.31 -4.00 -16.17
CA GLU A 149 6.07 -3.64 -17.37
C GLU A 149 6.88 -2.34 -17.20
N LYS A 150 6.40 -1.41 -16.37
CA LYS A 150 7.07 -0.11 -16.14
C LYS A 150 8.20 -0.19 -15.10
N LEU A 151 8.38 -1.33 -14.43
CA LEU A 151 9.55 -1.62 -13.60
C LEU A 151 10.77 -1.93 -14.49
N LYS A 152 11.43 -0.90 -15.02
CA LYS A 152 12.49 -1.04 -16.03
C LYS A 152 13.93 -0.98 -15.53
N HIS A 153 14.18 -0.34 -14.40
CA HIS A 153 15.53 0.00 -13.96
C HIS A 153 15.77 -0.40 -12.50
N LYS A 154 17.04 -0.66 -12.16
CA LYS A 154 17.48 -0.96 -10.79
C LYS A 154 16.95 0.04 -9.77
N LYS A 155 17.05 1.34 -10.08
CA LYS A 155 16.52 2.41 -9.24
C LYS A 155 15.02 2.29 -8.97
N HIS A 156 14.21 1.79 -9.92
CA HIS A 156 12.77 1.63 -9.72
C HIS A 156 12.47 0.51 -8.73
N TYR A 157 13.24 -0.57 -8.75
CA TYR A 157 13.04 -1.66 -7.80
C TYR A 157 13.57 -1.28 -6.41
N ASN A 158 14.81 -0.80 -6.35
CA ASN A 158 15.46 -0.45 -5.08
C ASN A 158 14.73 0.70 -4.35
N SER A 159 14.00 1.57 -5.07
CA SER A 159 13.23 2.65 -4.42
C SER A 159 12.01 2.14 -3.66
N PHE A 160 11.47 0.97 -4.01
CA PHE A 160 10.33 0.34 -3.32
C PHE A 160 10.74 -0.86 -2.48
N HIS A 161 12.02 -1.23 -2.46
CA HIS A 161 12.48 -2.39 -1.70
C HIS A 161 12.32 -2.12 -0.19
N PRO A 162 11.45 -2.86 0.52
CA PRO A 162 11.04 -2.50 1.88
C PRO A 162 12.21 -2.57 2.89
N LYS A 163 13.20 -3.43 2.66
CA LYS A 163 14.37 -3.58 3.57
C LYS A 163 15.50 -2.57 3.33
N LEU A 164 15.50 -1.82 2.22
CA LEU A 164 16.61 -0.90 1.89
C LEU A 164 16.51 0.44 2.63
N GLY A 165 15.32 0.81 3.13
CA GLY A 165 15.09 2.07 3.84
C GLY A 165 14.93 3.31 2.94
N PHE A 166 14.97 3.16 1.61
CA PHE A 166 14.62 4.25 0.69
C PHE A 166 13.12 4.54 0.66
N PHE A 167 12.31 3.48 0.74
CA PHE A 167 10.87 3.57 0.90
C PHE A 167 10.55 3.76 2.39
N LEU A 168 10.09 4.95 2.75
CA LEU A 168 9.71 5.31 4.11
C LEU A 168 8.25 4.92 4.31
N HIS A 169 8.00 3.86 5.08
CA HIS A 169 6.63 3.41 5.34
C HIS A 169 5.84 4.49 6.09
N LEU A 170 4.57 4.65 5.72
CA LEU A 170 3.67 5.65 6.29
C LEU A 170 3.57 5.51 7.82
N GLU A 171 3.51 4.28 8.31
CA GLU A 171 3.43 3.99 9.74
C GLU A 171 4.68 4.44 10.49
N ASP A 172 5.86 4.29 9.89
CA ASP A 172 7.12 4.76 10.47
C ASP A 172 7.13 6.30 10.53
N VAL A 173 6.70 6.96 9.44
CA VAL A 173 6.60 8.43 9.37
C VAL A 173 5.61 8.97 10.41
N LEU A 174 4.45 8.34 10.58
CA LEU A 174 3.50 8.67 11.64
C LEU A 174 4.12 8.50 13.03
N GLY A 175 4.87 7.40 13.23
CA GLY A 175 5.58 7.15 14.48
C GLY A 175 6.62 8.22 14.83
N TRP A 176 7.19 8.92 13.84
CA TRP A 176 8.12 10.03 14.11
C TRP A 176 7.44 11.20 14.84
N PHE A 177 6.14 11.44 14.58
CA PHE A 177 5.40 12.52 15.25
C PHE A 177 5.13 12.21 16.73
N GLU A 178 5.03 10.94 17.09
CA GLU A 178 4.83 10.50 18.48
C GLU A 178 6.15 10.29 19.25
N ALA A 179 7.29 10.32 18.54
CA ALA A 179 8.60 10.13 19.12
C ALA A 179 9.15 11.41 19.80
N GLU A 180 10.24 11.21 20.55
CA GLU A 180 11.01 12.29 21.16
C GLU A 180 11.42 13.36 20.13
N PRO A 181 11.38 14.66 20.49
CA PRO A 181 11.67 15.76 19.56
C PRO A 181 13.04 15.65 18.86
N SER A 182 14.05 15.09 19.54
CA SER A 182 15.39 14.87 19.00
C SER A 182 15.39 13.83 17.87
N TYR A 183 14.60 12.76 18.02
CA TYR A 183 14.45 11.72 17.01
C TYR A 183 13.70 12.25 15.79
N PHE A 184 12.59 12.97 15.98
CA PHE A 184 11.88 13.64 14.88
C PHE A 184 12.81 14.56 14.08
N THR A 185 13.58 15.41 14.78
CA THR A 185 14.53 16.33 14.14
C THR A 185 15.61 15.60 13.35
N GLN A 186 16.07 14.43 13.83
CA GLN A 186 17.04 13.61 13.11
C GLN A 186 16.44 13.01 11.83
N MET A 187 15.25 12.43 11.91
CA MET A 187 14.58 11.78 10.78
C MET A 187 14.14 12.80 9.72
N ALA A 188 13.66 13.98 10.14
CA ALA A 188 13.25 15.07 9.25
C ALA A 188 14.37 15.62 8.36
N LYS A 189 15.65 15.35 8.67
CA LYS A 189 16.78 15.80 7.83
C LYS A 189 16.74 15.21 6.43
N LEU A 190 16.28 13.95 6.29
CA LEU A 190 16.20 13.19 5.04
C LEU A 190 17.35 13.52 4.07
N ASP A 191 18.55 13.03 4.39
CA ASP A 191 19.75 13.30 3.59
C ASP A 191 19.69 12.57 2.24
N GLU A 192 19.30 13.30 1.20
CA GLU A 192 19.10 12.82 -0.16
C GLU A 192 20.32 12.05 -0.69
N LYS A 193 21.54 12.53 -0.41
CA LYS A 193 22.77 11.88 -0.89
C LYS A 193 22.94 10.48 -0.30
N LYS A 194 22.61 10.33 0.99
CA LYS A 194 22.64 9.04 1.69
C LYS A 194 21.59 8.09 1.12
N TYR A 195 20.39 8.57 0.80
CA TYR A 195 19.35 7.71 0.22
C TYR A 195 19.64 7.34 -1.24
N GLU A 196 20.24 8.23 -2.02
CA GLU A 196 20.62 7.95 -3.40
C GLU A 196 21.69 6.85 -3.53
N SER A 197 22.56 6.67 -2.54
CA SER A 197 23.51 5.56 -2.55
C SER A 197 22.81 4.20 -2.40
N LEU A 198 21.72 4.13 -1.64
CA LEU A 198 20.93 2.89 -1.45
C LEU A 198 20.32 2.40 -2.78
N LEU A 199 20.02 3.30 -3.70
CA LEU A 199 19.51 2.94 -5.03
C LEU A 199 20.55 2.23 -5.90
N LYS A 200 21.84 2.29 -5.53
CA LYS A 200 22.94 1.66 -6.26
C LYS A 200 23.29 0.26 -5.74
N GLU A 201 22.70 -0.17 -4.63
CA GLU A 201 22.88 -1.51 -4.06
C GLU A 201 22.50 -2.63 -5.04
N GLY A 202 22.87 -3.86 -4.68
CA GLY A 202 22.52 -5.08 -5.41
C GLY A 202 21.00 -5.26 -5.56
N LEU A 203 20.60 -6.06 -6.55
CA LEU A 203 19.19 -6.45 -6.70
C LEU A 203 18.93 -7.69 -5.85
N THR A 204 18.24 -7.54 -4.74
CA THR A 204 17.91 -8.65 -3.84
C THR A 204 16.39 -8.80 -3.77
N CYS A 205 15.87 -10.03 -3.82
CA CYS A 205 14.43 -10.28 -3.69
C CYS A 205 13.95 -10.00 -2.26
N PHE A 206 12.88 -9.22 -2.09
CA PHE A 206 12.35 -8.92 -0.75
C PHE A 206 11.61 -10.11 -0.10
N HIS A 207 11.22 -11.13 -0.87
CA HIS A 207 10.58 -12.34 -0.37
C HIS A 207 11.57 -13.41 0.14
N CYS A 208 12.62 -13.69 -0.63
CA CYS A 208 13.52 -14.83 -0.38
C CYS A 208 14.99 -14.42 -0.19
N ASP A 209 15.30 -13.13 -0.23
CA ASP A 209 16.65 -12.57 -0.08
C ASP A 209 17.67 -13.05 -1.13
N LYS A 210 17.20 -13.65 -2.23
CA LYS A 210 18.05 -14.08 -3.35
C LYS A 210 18.52 -12.90 -4.18
N GLU A 211 19.82 -12.85 -4.46
CA GLU A 211 20.42 -11.87 -5.37
C GLU A 211 20.10 -12.17 -6.84
N MET A 212 19.85 -11.11 -7.59
CA MET A 212 19.51 -11.13 -9.02
C MET A 212 20.54 -10.35 -9.81
N LYS A 213 20.88 -10.87 -11.00
CA LYS A 213 21.93 -10.27 -11.84
C LYS A 213 21.44 -9.03 -12.58
N ASN A 214 20.16 -8.98 -12.96
CA ASN A 214 19.59 -7.90 -13.75
C ASN A 214 18.06 -7.79 -13.55
N ILE A 215 17.46 -6.71 -14.06
CA ILE A 215 16.01 -6.46 -13.94
C ILE A 215 15.15 -7.54 -14.62
N PRO A 216 15.46 -8.04 -15.83
CA PRO A 216 14.67 -9.12 -16.44
C PRO A 216 14.57 -10.37 -15.57
N THR A 217 15.71 -10.87 -15.08
CA THR A 217 15.75 -12.05 -14.19
C THR A 217 15.01 -11.82 -12.87
N LEU A 218 15.10 -10.60 -12.32
CA LEU A 218 14.32 -10.22 -11.15
C LEU A 218 12.81 -10.23 -11.44
N LYS A 219 12.38 -9.69 -12.58
CA LYS A 219 10.95 -9.66 -12.94
C LYS A 219 10.37 -11.06 -13.13
N GLU A 220 11.10 -11.95 -13.80
CA GLU A 220 10.72 -13.36 -13.93
C GLU A 220 10.60 -14.03 -12.56
N HIS A 221 11.53 -13.74 -11.65
CA HIS A 221 11.47 -14.26 -10.28
C HIS A 221 10.28 -13.71 -9.50
N LEU A 222 10.02 -12.40 -9.54
CA LEU A 222 8.87 -11.78 -8.86
C LEU A 222 7.54 -12.35 -9.39
N GLN A 223 7.44 -12.58 -10.70
CA GLN A 223 6.28 -13.21 -11.31
C GLN A 223 6.09 -14.66 -10.82
N SER A 224 7.18 -15.42 -10.70
CA SER A 224 7.11 -16.79 -10.16
C SER A 224 6.71 -16.83 -8.68
N GLU A 225 7.28 -15.95 -7.85
CA GLU A 225 6.87 -15.78 -6.46
C GLU A 225 5.39 -15.41 -6.36
N TRP A 226 4.93 -14.53 -7.24
CA TRP A 226 3.54 -14.15 -7.34
C TRP A 226 2.62 -15.31 -7.69
N ASP A 227 2.93 -16.04 -8.75
CA ASP A 227 2.10 -17.16 -9.22
C ASP A 227 2.01 -18.25 -8.14
N ALA A 228 3.12 -18.48 -7.42
CA ALA A 228 3.16 -19.38 -6.28
C ALA A 228 2.27 -18.89 -5.12
N GLN A 229 2.30 -17.59 -4.80
CA GLN A 229 1.42 -17.00 -3.78
C GLN A 229 -0.05 -17.08 -4.19
N ALA A 230 -0.37 -16.76 -5.44
CA ALA A 230 -1.71 -16.81 -6.00
C ALA A 230 -2.29 -18.22 -5.97
N SER A 231 -1.51 -19.21 -6.38
CA SER A 231 -1.91 -20.62 -6.34
C SER A 231 -2.21 -21.08 -4.90
N LYS A 232 -1.33 -20.76 -3.95
CA LYS A 232 -1.53 -21.07 -2.52
C LYS A 232 -2.77 -20.38 -1.95
N ALA A 233 -2.99 -19.12 -2.28
CA ALA A 233 -4.14 -18.35 -1.79
C ALA A 233 -5.46 -18.90 -2.34
N LYS A 234 -5.54 -19.19 -3.64
CA LYS A 234 -6.72 -19.83 -4.26
C LYS A 234 -7.04 -21.18 -3.62
N ALA A 235 -6.04 -22.03 -3.41
CA ALA A 235 -6.22 -23.31 -2.74
C ALA A 235 -6.73 -23.16 -1.30
N ARG A 236 -6.27 -22.11 -0.57
CA ARG A 236 -6.75 -21.80 0.77
C ARG A 236 -8.21 -21.35 0.77
N GLU A 237 -8.60 -20.45 -0.13
CA GLU A 237 -9.99 -19.99 -0.25
C GLU A 237 -10.93 -21.14 -0.66
N GLU A 238 -10.50 -22.02 -1.56
CA GLU A 238 -11.28 -23.20 -1.92
C GLU A 238 -11.50 -24.14 -0.71
N ARG A 239 -10.46 -24.38 0.09
CA ARG A 239 -10.57 -25.16 1.33
C ARG A 239 -11.52 -24.50 2.33
N LYS A 240 -11.46 -23.17 2.47
CA LYS A 240 -12.35 -22.41 3.35
C LYS A 240 -13.81 -22.53 2.91
N ARG A 241 -14.10 -22.35 1.61
CA ARG A 241 -15.44 -22.53 1.04
C ARG A 241 -15.99 -23.94 1.32
N LYS A 242 -15.20 -24.98 1.04
CA LYS A 242 -15.61 -26.38 1.31
C LYS A 242 -15.86 -26.65 2.79
N ALA A 243 -15.11 -26.00 3.69
CA ALA A 243 -15.33 -26.14 5.13
C ALA A 243 -16.60 -25.40 5.60
N GLU A 244 -16.91 -24.24 5.02
CA GLU A 244 -18.14 -23.49 5.30
C GLU A 244 -19.39 -24.23 4.77
N GLU A 245 -19.29 -24.85 3.60
CA GLU A 245 -20.36 -25.72 3.04
C GLU A 245 -20.63 -26.91 3.95
N ARG A 246 -19.58 -27.65 4.35
CA ARG A 246 -19.72 -28.77 5.28
C ARG A 246 -20.36 -28.36 6.61
N LYS A 247 -20.00 -27.19 7.16
CA LYS A 247 -20.60 -26.70 8.41
C LYS A 247 -22.09 -26.39 8.25
N LYS A 248 -22.48 -25.79 7.13
CA LYS A 248 -23.90 -25.54 6.83
C LYS A 248 -24.68 -26.84 6.68
N ASP A 249 -24.11 -27.84 6.02
CA ASP A 249 -24.76 -29.15 5.88
C ASP A 249 -24.94 -29.84 7.25
N THR A 250 -23.95 -29.71 8.14
CA THR A 250 -24.05 -30.28 9.50
C THR A 250 -25.09 -29.53 10.36
N ASP A 251 -25.10 -28.19 10.29
CA ASP A 251 -26.08 -27.37 11.02
C ASP A 251 -27.52 -27.57 10.48
N SER A 252 -27.71 -27.94 9.20
CA SER A 252 -29.03 -28.28 8.66
C SER A 252 -29.51 -29.67 9.09
N ASP A 253 -28.61 -30.66 9.14
CA ASP A 253 -28.93 -32.02 9.57
C ASP A 253 -29.31 -32.06 11.07
N ASP A 254 -28.66 -31.23 11.90
CA ASP A 254 -28.96 -31.09 13.33
C ASP A 254 -30.32 -30.39 13.59
N VAL A 255 -30.80 -29.55 12.65
CA VAL A 255 -32.12 -28.90 12.75
C VAL A 255 -33.24 -29.83 12.29
N GLU A 256 -33.05 -30.62 11.23
CA GLU A 256 -34.03 -31.61 10.77
C GLU A 256 -34.25 -32.73 11.81
N THR A 257 -33.17 -33.23 12.41
CA THR A 257 -33.25 -34.26 13.47
C THR A 257 -33.95 -33.75 14.75
N ALA A 258 -33.79 -32.47 15.11
CA ALA A 258 -34.50 -31.86 16.23
C ALA A 258 -36.01 -31.68 15.98
N THR A 259 -36.43 -31.51 14.71
CA THR A 259 -37.86 -31.40 14.37
C THR A 259 -38.59 -32.74 14.34
N ASP A 260 -37.91 -33.83 13.99
CA ASP A 260 -38.49 -35.18 14.01
C ASP A 260 -38.68 -35.72 15.44
N GLU A 261 -37.74 -35.45 16.37
CA GLU A 261 -37.90 -35.87 17.78
C GLU A 261 -39.07 -35.16 18.50
N HIS A 262 -39.55 -34.02 17.99
CA HIS A 262 -40.68 -33.31 18.60
C HIS A 262 -42.05 -33.76 18.07
N GLN A 263 -42.12 -34.42 16.91
CA GLN A 263 -43.36 -35.02 16.41
C GLN A 263 -43.64 -36.39 17.04
N ASP A 264 -42.60 -37.15 17.38
CA ASP A 264 -42.76 -38.52 17.91
C ASP A 264 -43.18 -38.57 19.40
N LYS A 265 -43.02 -37.47 20.15
CA LYS A 265 -43.51 -37.36 21.54
C LYS A 265 -44.99 -36.97 21.68
N LYS A 266 -45.68 -36.63 20.58
CA LYS A 266 -47.10 -36.23 20.59
C LYS A 266 -48.10 -37.35 20.24
N GLN A 267 -47.62 -38.57 19.94
CA GLN A 267 -48.46 -39.74 19.63
C GLN A 267 -48.54 -40.79 20.76
N LYS A 268 -48.02 -40.50 21.96
CA LYS A 268 -48.03 -41.43 23.12
C LYS A 268 -48.69 -40.88 24.39
N SER A 269 -49.74 -40.06 24.25
CA SER A 269 -50.63 -39.70 25.37
C SER A 269 -52.09 -39.94 25.02
#